data_AF-A0A1Y4TYW5-F1
#
_entry.id   AF-A0A1Y4TYW5-F1
#
_cell.length_a   1.000
_cell.length_b   1.000
_cell.length_c   1.000
_cell.angle_alpha   90.00
_cell.angle_beta   90.00
_cell.angle_gamma   90.00
#
_symmetry.space_group_name_H-M   'P 1'
#
loop_
_entity.id
_entity.type
_entity.pdbx_description
1 polymer ?
#
loop_
_entity_poly.entity_id
_entity_poly.type
_entity_poly.pdbx_seq_one_letter_code
_entity_poly.pdbx_strand_id
1 'polypeptide(L)' 'MKPLKTKVSITLDENVVNQIKELAEEDERNFSQYINLILKKWIAEHSSNE' A
#
# COMPACT_ATOMS: atom_id res chain seq x y z
N MET A 1 -13.97 14.86 -13.86
CA MET A 1 -13.37 14.76 -12.52
C MET A 1 -12.03 14.04 -12.67
N LYS A 2 -10.92 14.57 -12.14
CA LYS A 2 -9.63 13.87 -12.21
C LYS A 2 -9.79 12.47 -11.58
N PRO A 3 -9.22 11.40 -12.15
CA PRO A 3 -9.28 10.09 -11.53
C PRO A 3 -8.67 10.16 -10.13
N LEU A 4 -9.42 9.70 -9.12
CA LEU A 4 -9.06 9.80 -7.70
C LEU A 4 -7.80 9.00 -7.34
N LYS A 5 -7.38 8.06 -8.19
CA LYS A 5 -6.21 7.20 -8.00
C LYS A 5 -5.53 6.93 -9.35
N THR A 6 -4.20 6.97 -9.35
CA THR A 6 -3.37 6.57 -10.50
C THR A 6 -2.99 5.10 -10.35
N LYS A 7 -3.17 4.30 -11.42
CA LYS A 7 -2.69 2.92 -11.44
C LYS A 7 -1.19 2.91 -11.68
N VAL A 8 -0.46 2.16 -10.85
CA VAL A 8 0.99 1.92 -11.00
C VAL A 8 1.25 0.43 -11.12
N SER A 9 2.36 0.06 -11.78
CA SER A 9 2.87 -1.30 -11.83
C SER A 9 4.20 -1.33 -11.09
N ILE A 10 4.33 -2.25 -10.15
CA ILE A 10 5.53 -2.45 -9.34
C ILE A 10 5.87 -3.93 -9.32
N THR A 11 7.16 -4.26 -9.26
CA THR A 11 7.64 -5.62 -9.04
C THR A 11 8.04 -5.74 -7.58
N LEU A 12 7.57 -6.80 -6.92
CA LEU A 12 7.85 -7.12 -5.53
C LEU A 12 8.24 -8.59 -5.45
N ASP A 13 9.08 -8.94 -4.47
CA ASP A 13 9.42 -10.34 -4.20
C ASP A 13 8.17 -11.13 -3.79
N GLU A 14 8.12 -12.42 -4.15
CA GLU A 14 6.95 -13.28 -3.93
C GLU A 14 6.58 -13.38 -2.45
N ASN A 15 7.57 -13.52 -1.57
CA ASN A 15 7.37 -13.57 -0.12
C ASN A 15 6.72 -12.29 0.41
N VAL A 16 7.12 -11.13 -0.11
CA VAL A 16 6.55 -9.82 0.26
C VAL A 16 5.10 -9.74 -0.19
N VAL A 17 4.79 -10.17 -1.42
CA VAL A 17 3.41 -10.19 -1.93
C VAL A 17 2.52 -11.09 -1.08
N ASN A 18 2.99 -12.27 -0.70
CA ASN A 18 2.21 -13.22 0.10
C ASN A 18 1.92 -12.66 1.49
N GLN A 19 2.93 -12.13 2.17
CA GLN A 19 2.75 -11.56 3.51
C GLN A 19 1.80 -10.34 3.50
N ILE A 20 1.90 -9.46 2.51
CA ILE A 20 1.01 -8.31 2.39
C ILE A 20 -0.44 -8.74 2.09
N LYS A 21 -0.65 -9.83 1.36
CA LYS A 21 -1.99 -10.39 1.14
C LYS A 21 -2.62 -10.88 2.44
N GLU A 22 -1.88 -11.66 3.23
CA GLU A 22 -2.35 -12.15 4.53
C GLU A 22 -2.73 -10.98 5.46
N LEU A 23 -1.86 -9.98 5.57
CA LEU A 23 -2.12 -8.78 6.37
C LEU A 23 -3.33 -7.96 5.86
N ALA A 24 -3.55 -7.92 4.54
CA ALA A 24 -4.71 -7.24 3.97
C ALA A 24 -6.01 -7.99 4.27
N GLU A 25 -5.98 -9.33 4.23
CA GLU A 25 -7.12 -10.18 4.61
C GLU A 25 -7.46 -10.03 6.10
N GLU A 26 -6.45 -9.98 6.98
CA GLU A 26 -6.63 -9.73 8.41
C GLU A 26 -7.25 -8.35 8.74
N ASP A 27 -6.95 -7.32 7.93
CA ASP A 27 -7.53 -5.96 8.04
C ASP A 27 -8.83 -5.79 7.21
N GLU A 28 -9.41 -6.89 6.69
CA GLU A 28 -10.62 -6.90 5.85
C GLU A 28 -10.56 -5.94 4.63
N ARG A 29 -9.38 -5.82 4.00
CA ARG A 29 -9.11 -4.91 2.88
C ARG A 29 -8.55 -5.66 1.68
N ASN A 30 -8.77 -5.10 0.49
CA ASN A 30 -8.03 -5.60 -0.67
C ASN A 30 -6.56 -5.12 -0.66
N PHE A 31 -5.70 -5.92 -1.30
CA PHE A 31 -4.26 -5.69 -1.42
C PHE A 31 -3.90 -4.24 -1.80
N SER A 32 -4.55 -3.68 -2.82
CA SER A 32 -4.29 -2.31 -3.29
C SER A 32 -4.66 -1.25 -2.25
N GLN A 33 -5.76 -1.44 -1.51
CA GLN A 33 -6.16 -0.54 -0.42
C GLN A 33 -5.17 -0.61 0.74
N TYR A 34 -4.76 -1.81 1.12
CA TYR A 34 -3.84 -2.05 2.22
C TYR A 34 -2.45 -1.46 1.95
N ILE A 35 -1.87 -1.74 0.78
CA ILE A 35 -0.60 -1.12 0.35
C ILE A 35 -0.71 0.40 0.37
N ASN A 36 -1.78 0.97 -0.19
CA ASN A 36 -1.95 2.41 -0.24
C ASN A 36 -2.07 3.05 1.16
N LEU A 37 -2.62 2.33 2.15
CA LEU A 37 -2.64 2.78 3.54
C LEU A 37 -1.23 2.80 4.14
N ILE A 38 -0.46 1.72 3.97
CA ILE A 38 0.92 1.62 4.46
C ILE A 38 1.80 2.71 3.85
N LEU A 39 1.76 2.88 2.53
CA LEU A 39 2.55 3.89 1.85
C LEU A 39 2.21 5.31 2.32
N LYS A 40 0.93 5.61 2.59
CA LYS A 40 0.54 6.90 3.17
C LYS A 40 1.11 7.13 4.56
N LYS A 41 1.08 6.11 5.43
CA LYS A 41 1.66 6.19 6.77
C LYS A 41 3.16 6.40 6.69
N TRP A 42 3.85 5.60 5.87
CA TRP A 42 5.28 5.73 5.64
C TRP A 42 5.65 7.14 5.15
N ILE A 43 4.93 7.68 4.16
CA ILE A 43 5.16 9.04 3.67
C ILE A 43 4.94 10.06 4.80
N ALA A 44 3.87 9.96 5.57
CA ALA A 44 3.61 10.90 6.67
C ALA A 44 4.73 10.90 7.72
N GLU A 45 5.23 9.72 8.09
CA GLU A 45 6.33 9.56 9.04
C GLU A 45 7.67 10.12 8.51
N HIS A 46 7.91 10.02 7.19
CA HIS A 46 9.18 10.42 6.59
C HIS A 46 9.17 11.84 6.00
N SER A 47 7.99 12.40 5.72
CA SER A 47 7.80 13.78 5.26
C SER A 47 7.63 14.77 6.40
N SER A 48 7.50 14.31 7.66
CA SER A 48 7.43 15.19 8.84
C SER A 48 8.80 15.51 9.45
N ASN A 49 9.89 15.24 8.71
CA ASN A 49 11.27 15.59 9.06
C ASN A 49 11.77 16.82 8.28
N GLU A 50 10.90 17.82 8.10
CA GLU A 50 11.27 19.20 7.69
C GLU A 50 10.71 20.22 8.68
#